data_AF-A0A257VT69-F1
#
_entry.id   AF-A0A257VT69-F1
#
_cell.length_a   1.000
_cell.length_b   1.000
_cell.length_c   1.000
_cell.angle_alpha   90.00
_cell.angle_beta   90.00
_cell.angle_gamma   90.00
#
_symmetry.space_group_name_H-M   'P 1'
#
loop_
_entity.id
_entity.type
_entity.pdbx_description
1 polymer ?
#
loop_
_entity_poly.entity_id
_entity_poly.type
_entity_poly.pdbx_seq_one_letter_code
_entity_poly.pdbx_strand_id
1 'polypeptide(L)'
;EPAMDKDTSRCFLPESEPDDVADYVKPRGHGTRVAGAVLYPREVPKDGDVQPVAWIQNARVLDANNQLPESLPPERYLTEVVAHFAGGGKGTKIFNHSIASDSPCTGHRMCSWAAKIDDLSHRHDVLFIQAAGNVGPSAIFNSLQDGAEHPAQLLEDHARVSSPAQSLHALTVGSVAHAVVDEEYRRSFARHQNFPSAFSRAGYSPLWGVVKPEVVEYGGDYLCSDPLTQSMPTNAAAAPELIASTLHGEPAISSDAIGTSYAAPKVAHIAAHLQNLFPEGSAQLYRALIVQSAQWPEWASNFEDKDEVLRLIGYGIPSRERATTNNPQRVTLITPEAKEIRSGQY
;
A
#
# COMPACT_ATOMS: atom_id res chain seq x y z
N GLU A 1 -9.16 10.03 -18.10
CA GLU A 1 -10.25 9.98 -17.11
C GLU A 1 -11.34 8.91 -17.33
N PRO A 2 -11.35 8.03 -18.36
CA PRO A 2 -12.52 7.17 -18.62
C PRO A 2 -12.81 6.13 -17.53
N ALA A 3 -11.83 5.87 -16.65
CA ALA A 3 -11.99 4.96 -15.52
C ALA A 3 -12.55 5.64 -14.26
N MET A 4 -12.75 6.97 -14.24
CA MET A 4 -13.25 7.66 -13.04
C MET A 4 -14.78 7.67 -13.01
N ASP A 5 -15.37 7.17 -11.92
CA ASP A 5 -16.78 7.37 -11.62
C ASP A 5 -16.95 8.70 -10.87
N LYS A 6 -17.11 9.77 -11.65
CA LYS A 6 -17.19 11.14 -11.13
C LYS A 6 -18.44 11.40 -10.33
N ASP A 7 -19.57 10.77 -10.71
CA ASP A 7 -20.88 11.03 -10.11
C ASP A 7 -20.96 10.55 -8.66
N THR A 8 -20.21 9.50 -8.33
CA THR A 8 -20.18 8.96 -6.96
C THR A 8 -18.96 9.42 -6.16
N SER A 9 -17.89 9.90 -6.82
CA SER A 9 -16.72 10.48 -6.16
C SER A 9 -17.13 11.64 -5.24
N ARG A 10 -16.48 11.77 -4.08
CA ARG A 10 -16.87 12.76 -3.07
C ARG A 10 -15.69 13.31 -2.26
N CYS A 11 -15.78 14.60 -1.95
CA CYS A 11 -14.95 15.29 -0.97
C CYS A 11 -15.57 15.20 0.42
N PHE A 12 -14.73 14.86 1.40
CA PHE A 12 -15.09 14.72 2.81
C PHE A 12 -14.38 15.77 3.69
N LEU A 13 -13.67 16.73 3.08
CA LEU A 13 -13.08 17.85 3.80
C LEU A 13 -14.21 18.76 4.34
N PRO A 14 -14.21 19.13 5.64
CA PRO A 14 -15.33 19.86 6.25
C PRO A 14 -15.65 21.23 5.64
N GLU A 15 -14.67 21.88 5.04
CA GLU A 15 -14.76 23.26 4.50
C GLU A 15 -14.71 23.29 2.96
N SER A 16 -14.96 22.15 2.31
CA SER A 16 -14.93 22.05 0.85
C SER A 16 -16.26 21.52 0.32
N GLU A 17 -16.58 21.92 -0.92
CA GLU A 17 -17.79 21.42 -1.58
C GLU A 17 -17.69 19.90 -1.81
N PRO A 18 -18.79 19.13 -1.63
CA PRO A 18 -18.75 17.67 -1.76
C PRO A 18 -18.31 17.15 -3.12
N ASP A 19 -18.45 17.93 -4.19
CA ASP A 19 -18.02 17.60 -5.56
C ASP A 19 -16.59 18.06 -5.88
N ASP A 20 -15.92 18.77 -4.96
CA ASP A 20 -14.54 19.20 -5.11
C ASP A 20 -13.55 18.04 -4.84
N VAL A 21 -13.53 17.09 -5.77
CA VAL A 21 -12.73 15.86 -5.69
C VAL A 21 -11.35 15.99 -6.34
N ALA A 22 -10.93 17.20 -6.70
CA ALA A 22 -9.64 17.41 -7.34
C ALA A 22 -8.47 17.17 -6.37
N ASP A 23 -7.35 16.68 -6.90
CA ASP A 23 -6.11 16.49 -6.15
C ASP A 23 -5.21 17.73 -6.27
N TYR A 24 -5.19 18.50 -5.18
CA TYR A 24 -4.44 19.75 -5.08
C TYR A 24 -3.02 19.59 -4.50
N VAL A 25 -2.56 18.37 -4.25
CA VAL A 25 -1.22 18.13 -3.71
C VAL A 25 -0.17 18.48 -4.76
N LYS A 26 0.66 19.48 -4.48
CA LYS A 26 1.73 19.90 -5.40
C LYS A 26 2.91 18.91 -5.39
N PRO A 27 3.63 18.77 -6.52
CA PRO A 27 3.32 19.35 -7.83
C PRO A 27 2.42 18.45 -8.71
N ARG A 28 2.25 17.18 -8.33
CA ARG A 28 1.73 16.12 -9.23
C ARG A 28 0.58 15.29 -8.66
N GLY A 29 0.01 15.70 -7.54
CA GLY A 29 -1.05 14.96 -6.85
C GLY A 29 -0.54 13.71 -6.14
N HIS A 30 -1.03 13.45 -4.93
CA HIS A 30 -0.80 12.19 -4.24
C HIS A 30 -1.87 11.15 -4.62
N GLY A 31 -3.14 11.51 -4.50
CA GLY A 31 -4.29 10.68 -4.84
C GLY A 31 -4.32 10.29 -6.33
N THR A 32 -3.95 11.20 -7.23
CA THR A 32 -3.87 10.90 -8.68
C THR A 32 -2.84 9.81 -8.98
N ARG A 33 -1.66 9.87 -8.35
CA ARG A 33 -0.62 8.83 -8.47
C ARG A 33 -1.09 7.50 -7.92
N VAL A 34 -1.75 7.52 -6.75
CA VAL A 34 -2.31 6.33 -6.12
C VAL A 34 -3.37 5.69 -7.01
N ALA A 35 -4.35 6.45 -7.49
CA ALA A 35 -5.39 5.97 -8.40
C ALA A 35 -4.82 5.41 -9.71
N GLY A 36 -3.81 6.10 -10.27
CA GLY A 36 -3.10 5.63 -11.46
C GLY A 36 -2.42 4.29 -11.25
N ALA A 37 -1.79 4.07 -10.09
CA ALA A 37 -1.14 2.80 -9.77
C ALA A 37 -2.13 1.64 -9.55
N VAL A 38 -3.40 1.91 -9.22
CA VAL A 38 -4.47 0.88 -9.21
C VAL A 38 -4.77 0.43 -10.64
N LEU A 39 -4.80 1.35 -11.60
CA LEU A 39 -5.12 1.05 -12.99
C LEU A 39 -3.92 0.44 -13.71
N TYR A 40 -2.73 1.00 -13.50
CA TYR A 40 -1.50 0.70 -14.20
C TYR A 40 -0.37 0.44 -13.19
N PRO A 41 -0.26 -0.78 -12.63
CA PRO A 41 0.64 -1.08 -11.52
C PRO A 41 2.12 -1.21 -11.91
N ARG A 42 2.44 -1.20 -13.21
CA ARG A 42 3.79 -1.44 -13.73
C ARG A 42 4.20 -0.33 -14.70
N GLU A 43 3.49 -0.24 -15.81
CA GLU A 43 3.73 0.73 -16.89
C GLU A 43 2.42 1.38 -17.29
N VAL A 44 2.46 2.68 -17.58
CA VAL A 44 1.33 3.46 -18.07
C VAL A 44 1.30 3.34 -19.59
N PRO A 45 0.21 2.80 -20.18
CA PRO A 45 0.12 2.69 -21.63
C PRO A 45 0.18 4.07 -22.32
N LYS A 46 1.01 4.17 -23.35
CA LYS A 46 1.25 5.42 -24.11
C LYS A 46 0.39 5.51 -25.36
N ASP A 47 0.00 4.36 -25.91
CA ASP A 47 -0.79 4.21 -27.13
C ASP A 47 -1.83 3.10 -26.98
N GLY A 48 -2.88 3.14 -27.81
CA GLY A 48 -3.91 2.10 -27.93
C GLY A 48 -5.09 2.26 -26.97
N ASP A 49 -6.11 1.42 -27.18
CA ASP A 49 -7.29 1.36 -26.33
C ASP A 49 -7.00 0.55 -25.07
N VAL A 50 -7.10 1.20 -23.91
CA VAL A 50 -6.83 0.57 -22.62
C VAL A 50 -8.15 0.30 -21.91
N GLN A 51 -8.41 -0.96 -21.59
CA GLN A 51 -9.53 -1.35 -20.75
C GLN A 51 -9.09 -1.36 -19.28
N PRO A 52 -9.58 -0.43 -18.45
CA PRO A 52 -9.20 -0.41 -17.04
C PRO A 52 -9.75 -1.65 -16.31
N VAL A 53 -9.02 -2.15 -15.32
CA VAL A 53 -9.45 -3.32 -14.52
C VAL A 53 -10.72 -3.04 -13.71
N ALA A 54 -10.94 -1.78 -13.34
CA ALA A 54 -12.09 -1.31 -12.57
C ALA A 54 -12.29 0.19 -12.80
N TRP A 55 -13.48 0.68 -12.45
CA TRP A 55 -13.69 2.11 -12.25
C TRP A 55 -13.11 2.54 -10.89
N ILE A 56 -12.77 3.82 -10.75
CA ILE A 56 -12.23 4.43 -9.55
C ILE A 56 -13.21 5.49 -9.05
N GLN A 57 -13.53 5.42 -7.76
CA GLN A 57 -14.26 6.45 -7.03
C GLN A 57 -13.29 7.18 -6.11
N ASN A 58 -13.22 8.51 -6.20
CA ASN A 58 -12.33 9.29 -5.37
C ASN A 58 -13.00 9.66 -4.04
N ALA A 59 -12.30 9.43 -2.94
CA ALA A 59 -12.67 9.88 -1.60
C ALA A 59 -11.63 10.91 -1.14
N ARG A 60 -11.88 12.21 -1.37
CA ARG A 60 -10.92 13.25 -0.99
C ARG A 60 -11.03 13.52 0.51
N VAL A 61 -9.98 13.14 1.24
CA VAL A 61 -9.86 13.33 2.70
C VAL A 61 -8.60 14.11 3.09
N LEU A 62 -7.68 14.34 2.14
CA LEU A 62 -6.44 15.07 2.37
C LEU A 62 -6.54 16.50 1.82
N ASP A 63 -5.89 17.43 2.51
CA ASP A 63 -5.73 18.81 2.06
C ASP A 63 -4.64 18.95 0.98
N ALA A 64 -4.40 20.18 0.52
CA ALA A 64 -3.37 20.47 -0.49
C ALA A 64 -1.92 20.24 0.01
N ASN A 65 -1.71 20.09 1.31
CA ASN A 65 -0.42 19.78 1.93
C ASN A 65 -0.23 18.27 2.15
N ASN A 66 -1.13 17.44 1.59
CA ASN A 66 -1.14 16.00 1.76
C ASN A 66 -1.34 15.57 3.23
N GLN A 67 -2.09 16.35 4.00
CA GLN A 67 -2.38 16.09 5.40
C GLN A 67 -3.86 15.80 5.62
N LEU A 68 -4.15 14.93 6.58
CA LEU A 68 -5.51 14.74 7.10
C LEU A 68 -5.83 15.89 8.06
N PRO A 69 -6.91 16.67 7.84
CA PRO A 69 -7.27 17.72 8.78
C PRO A 69 -7.58 17.18 10.17
N GLU A 70 -7.17 17.89 11.24
CA GLU A 70 -7.48 17.50 12.62
C GLU A 70 -8.99 17.41 12.90
N SER A 71 -9.79 18.23 12.21
CA SER A 71 -11.26 18.24 12.27
C SER A 71 -11.92 17.03 11.60
N LEU A 72 -11.14 16.23 10.88
CA LEU A 72 -11.56 15.03 10.16
C LEU A 72 -10.79 13.79 10.68
N PRO A 73 -11.01 13.40 11.94
CA PRO A 73 -10.28 12.28 12.52
C PRO A 73 -10.59 10.96 11.80
N PRO A 74 -9.67 9.97 11.85
CA PRO A 74 -9.84 8.72 11.12
C PRO A 74 -11.17 7.99 11.30
N GLU A 75 -11.68 7.96 12.53
CA GLU A 75 -12.95 7.31 12.83
C GLU A 75 -14.13 7.93 12.09
N ARG A 76 -14.11 9.26 11.92
CA ARG A 76 -15.17 10.01 11.28
C ARG A 76 -15.15 9.80 9.77
N TYR A 77 -14.04 10.11 9.09
CA TYR A 77 -14.03 10.00 7.63
C TYR A 77 -14.17 8.56 7.17
N LEU A 78 -13.59 7.58 7.86
CA LEU A 78 -13.73 6.18 7.45
C LEU A 78 -15.20 5.74 7.50
N THR A 79 -15.92 6.15 8.54
CA THR A 79 -17.36 5.86 8.68
C THR A 79 -18.16 6.53 7.57
N GLU A 80 -17.90 7.82 7.30
CA GLU A 80 -18.60 8.57 6.25
C GLU A 80 -18.29 8.03 4.84
N VAL A 81 -17.03 7.70 4.56
CA VAL A 81 -16.56 7.12 3.28
C VAL A 81 -17.21 5.75 3.05
N VAL A 82 -17.14 4.83 4.01
CA VAL A 82 -17.75 3.50 3.83
C VAL A 82 -19.26 3.60 3.72
N ALA A 83 -19.92 4.45 4.51
CA ALA A 83 -21.36 4.66 4.40
C ALA A 83 -21.77 5.18 3.00
N HIS A 84 -20.97 6.07 2.41
CA HIS A 84 -21.22 6.64 1.09
C HIS A 84 -20.98 5.65 -0.06
N PHE A 85 -19.87 4.90 -0.02
CA PHE A 85 -19.48 4.02 -1.15
C PHE A 85 -19.96 2.58 -1.02
N ALA A 86 -20.02 2.01 0.19
CA ALA A 86 -20.50 0.65 0.41
C ALA A 86 -22.03 0.61 0.63
N GLY A 87 -22.65 1.73 1.01
CA GLY A 87 -24.10 1.84 1.19
C GLY A 87 -24.86 1.96 -0.14
N GLY A 88 -25.27 0.85 -0.76
CA GLY A 88 -26.09 0.85 -1.98
C GLY A 88 -26.20 -0.54 -2.65
N GLY A 89 -27.06 -0.67 -3.67
CA GLY A 89 -27.34 -1.95 -4.34
C GLY A 89 -26.16 -2.55 -5.14
N LYS A 90 -25.07 -1.79 -5.35
CA LYS A 90 -23.77 -2.23 -5.90
C LYS A 90 -22.63 -1.54 -5.14
N GLY A 91 -22.57 -1.76 -3.82
CA GLY A 91 -21.59 -1.11 -2.95
C GLY A 91 -20.14 -1.47 -3.28
N THR A 92 -19.24 -0.52 -3.06
CA THR A 92 -17.80 -0.68 -3.26
C THR A 92 -17.21 -1.61 -2.22
N LYS A 93 -16.51 -2.66 -2.68
CA LYS A 93 -15.91 -3.68 -1.82
C LYS A 93 -14.42 -3.43 -1.52
N ILE A 94 -13.68 -2.78 -2.42
CA ILE A 94 -12.23 -2.61 -2.30
C ILE A 94 -11.90 -1.14 -2.04
N PHE A 95 -11.21 -0.86 -0.93
CA PHE A 95 -10.76 0.47 -0.55
C PHE A 95 -9.23 0.48 -0.51
N ASN A 96 -8.60 1.24 -1.41
CA ASN A 96 -7.18 1.52 -1.29
C ASN A 96 -6.96 2.67 -0.29
N HIS A 97 -6.25 2.40 0.79
CA HIS A 97 -5.97 3.32 1.88
C HIS A 97 -4.46 3.61 1.97
N SER A 98 -4.00 4.50 1.09
CA SER A 98 -2.58 4.91 1.02
C SER A 98 -2.25 6.07 1.97
N ILE A 99 -2.80 6.07 3.19
CA ILE A 99 -2.60 7.14 4.19
C ILE A 99 -2.17 6.48 5.51
N ALA A 100 -1.06 6.94 6.09
CA ALA A 100 -0.58 6.42 7.37
C ALA A 100 0.04 7.54 8.21
N SER A 101 0.15 7.31 9.51
CA SER A 101 0.90 8.16 10.43
C SER A 101 2.39 8.16 10.05
N ASP A 102 3.03 9.30 10.30
CA ASP A 102 4.47 9.51 10.19
C ASP A 102 5.27 8.75 11.26
N SER A 103 4.61 8.34 12.34
CA SER A 103 5.21 7.76 13.54
C SER A 103 4.98 6.26 13.61
N PRO A 104 5.95 5.47 14.12
CA PRO A 104 5.75 4.04 14.34
C PRO A 104 4.61 3.81 15.33
N CYS A 105 3.92 2.68 15.22
CA CYS A 105 2.98 2.27 16.26
C CYS A 105 3.71 2.10 17.61
N THR A 106 3.35 2.93 18.59
CA THR A 106 3.85 2.86 19.95
C THR A 106 2.84 2.13 20.84
N GLY A 107 3.25 0.99 21.41
CA GLY A 107 2.53 0.34 22.52
C GLY A 107 1.80 -0.96 22.20
N HIS A 108 1.11 -1.49 23.21
CA HIS A 108 0.42 -2.79 23.21
C HIS A 108 -1.09 -2.67 23.03
N ARG A 109 -1.58 -1.61 22.37
CA ARG A 109 -3.02 -1.39 22.13
C ARG A 109 -3.29 -0.99 20.70
N MET A 110 -4.41 -1.46 20.16
CA MET A 110 -4.84 -1.11 18.81
C MET A 110 -5.25 0.37 18.80
N CYS A 111 -4.71 1.13 17.85
CA CYS A 111 -5.13 2.51 17.67
C CYS A 111 -6.56 2.56 17.12
N SER A 112 -7.28 3.63 17.41
CA SER A 112 -8.67 3.73 16.99
C SER A 112 -8.86 3.79 15.48
N TRP A 113 -7.85 4.28 14.75
CA TRP A 113 -7.81 4.24 13.29
C TRP A 113 -7.84 2.79 12.77
N ALA A 114 -6.94 1.94 13.24
CA ALA A 114 -6.89 0.53 12.83
C ALA A 114 -8.13 -0.24 13.32
N ALA A 115 -8.60 0.03 14.54
CA ALA A 115 -9.82 -0.57 15.08
C ALA A 115 -11.05 -0.21 14.24
N LYS A 116 -11.16 1.02 13.75
CA LYS A 116 -12.25 1.44 12.87
C LYS A 116 -12.19 0.72 11.52
N ILE A 117 -11.00 0.53 10.95
CA ILE A 117 -10.83 -0.23 9.70
C ILE A 117 -11.30 -1.67 9.90
N ASP A 118 -10.91 -2.34 10.99
CA ASP A 118 -11.33 -3.72 11.27
C ASP A 118 -12.85 -3.85 11.45
N ASP A 119 -13.41 -2.89 12.18
CA ASP A 119 -14.84 -2.77 12.45
C ASP A 119 -15.66 -2.61 11.16
N LEU A 120 -15.27 -1.69 10.28
CA LEU A 120 -15.94 -1.47 9.00
C LEU A 120 -15.76 -2.64 8.04
N SER A 121 -14.54 -3.21 7.98
CA SER A 121 -14.26 -4.41 7.17
C SER A 121 -15.18 -5.56 7.55
N HIS A 122 -15.39 -5.77 8.86
CA HIS A 122 -16.24 -6.83 9.37
C HIS A 122 -17.73 -6.58 9.08
N ARG A 123 -18.25 -5.39 9.38
CA ARG A 123 -19.68 -5.10 9.26
C ARG A 123 -20.17 -4.98 7.82
N HIS A 124 -19.30 -4.56 6.91
CA HIS A 124 -19.69 -4.27 5.52
C HIS A 124 -19.08 -5.25 4.50
N ASP A 125 -18.29 -6.24 4.94
CA ASP A 125 -17.55 -7.16 4.07
C ASP A 125 -16.73 -6.41 3.00
N VAL A 126 -15.97 -5.42 3.45
CA VAL A 126 -15.09 -4.59 2.62
C VAL A 126 -13.62 -4.90 2.91
N LEU A 127 -12.79 -4.82 1.87
CA LEU A 127 -11.34 -5.01 1.96
C LEU A 127 -10.63 -3.67 1.89
N PHE A 128 -9.97 -3.28 2.99
CA PHE A 128 -8.99 -2.22 2.97
C PHE A 128 -7.62 -2.77 2.60
N ILE A 129 -6.97 -2.13 1.62
CA ILE A 129 -5.58 -2.38 1.24
C ILE A 129 -4.80 -1.14 1.62
N GLN A 130 -3.93 -1.27 2.62
CA GLN A 130 -3.33 -0.12 3.28
C GLN A 130 -1.81 -0.11 3.16
N ALA A 131 -1.23 1.08 3.15
CA ALA A 131 0.22 1.27 3.16
C ALA A 131 0.82 0.95 4.55
N ALA A 132 2.00 0.33 4.59
CA ALA A 132 2.71 0.05 5.85
C ALA A 132 3.26 1.32 6.54
N GLY A 133 3.45 2.38 5.74
CA GLY A 133 4.02 3.66 6.15
C GLY A 133 5.51 3.76 5.82
N ASN A 134 6.03 4.99 5.88
CA ASN A 134 7.40 5.30 5.49
C ASN A 134 8.22 5.78 6.70
N VAL A 135 9.47 5.35 6.79
CA VAL A 135 10.48 5.90 7.70
C VAL A 135 11.08 7.15 7.04
N GLY A 136 11.17 8.25 7.79
CA GLY A 136 11.74 9.50 7.30
C GLY A 136 13.27 9.44 7.14
N PRO A 137 13.86 10.20 6.18
CA PRO A 137 15.32 10.19 5.93
C PRO A 137 16.18 10.42 7.17
N SER A 138 15.77 11.29 8.09
CA SER A 138 16.52 11.56 9.31
C SER A 138 16.62 10.35 10.24
N ALA A 139 15.56 9.54 10.35
CA ALA A 139 15.57 8.34 11.18
C ALA A 139 16.43 7.24 10.54
N ILE A 140 16.35 7.08 9.20
CA ILE A 140 17.23 6.18 8.45
C ILE A 140 18.69 6.60 8.64
N PHE A 141 19.00 7.89 8.48
CA PHE A 141 20.35 8.42 8.64
C PHE A 141 20.92 8.13 10.04
N ASN A 142 20.15 8.41 11.10
CA ASN A 142 20.60 8.20 12.47
C ASN A 142 20.90 6.72 12.75
N SER A 143 19.99 5.81 12.37
CA SER A 143 20.19 4.37 12.57
C SER A 143 21.46 3.85 11.87
N LEU A 144 21.69 4.28 10.63
CA LEU A 144 22.91 3.92 9.89
C LEU A 144 24.18 4.55 10.46
N GLN A 145 24.09 5.79 10.96
CA GLN A 145 25.21 6.45 11.64
C GLN A 145 25.58 5.74 12.95
N ASP A 146 24.59 5.16 13.63
CA ASP A 146 24.77 4.37 14.85
C ASP A 146 25.28 2.94 14.58
N GLY A 147 25.54 2.60 13.31
CA GLY A 147 26.17 1.35 12.89
C GLY A 147 25.22 0.27 12.38
N ALA A 148 23.92 0.57 12.24
CA ALA A 148 23.00 -0.33 11.56
C ALA A 148 23.31 -0.40 10.06
N GLU A 149 22.87 -1.50 9.42
CA GLU A 149 22.99 -1.68 7.98
C GLU A 149 21.61 -1.91 7.35
N HIS A 150 21.47 -1.64 6.05
CA HIS A 150 20.26 -2.00 5.32
C HIS A 150 20.31 -3.49 4.92
N PRO A 151 19.29 -4.31 5.23
CA PRO A 151 17.95 -3.94 5.68
C PRO A 151 17.72 -4.08 7.20
N ALA A 152 18.74 -4.42 7.99
CA ALA A 152 18.63 -4.65 9.43
C ALA A 152 18.02 -3.45 10.19
N GLN A 153 18.29 -2.20 9.78
CA GLN A 153 17.67 -1.00 10.36
C GLN A 153 16.13 -1.03 10.31
N LEU A 154 15.53 -1.74 9.35
CA LEU A 154 14.07 -1.88 9.23
C LEU A 154 13.46 -2.76 10.32
N LEU A 155 14.29 -3.49 11.07
CA LEU A 155 13.87 -4.36 12.17
C LEU A 155 13.90 -3.63 13.52
N GLU A 156 14.37 -2.38 13.56
CA GLU A 156 14.42 -1.55 14.75
C GLU A 156 13.08 -0.87 15.05
N ASP A 157 12.94 -0.34 16.28
CA ASP A 157 11.68 0.18 16.80
C ASP A 157 11.15 1.40 16.02
N HIS A 158 12.04 2.23 15.45
CA HIS A 158 11.62 3.38 14.64
C HIS A 158 10.99 2.98 13.31
N ALA A 159 11.35 1.80 12.79
CA ALA A 159 10.92 1.28 11.51
C ALA A 159 9.66 0.40 11.58
N ARG A 160 9.10 0.19 12.77
CA ARG A 160 7.82 -0.51 12.94
C ARG A 160 6.72 0.09 12.07
N VAL A 161 5.79 -0.75 11.60
CA VAL A 161 4.59 -0.31 10.88
C VAL A 161 3.85 0.83 11.61
N SER A 162 3.31 1.80 10.86
CA SER A 162 2.62 2.96 11.43
C SER A 162 1.10 2.80 11.39
N SER A 163 0.37 3.56 12.21
CA SER A 163 -1.09 3.49 12.17
C SER A 163 -1.62 3.94 10.81
N PRO A 164 -2.58 3.23 10.17
CA PRO A 164 -3.39 2.11 10.67
C PRO A 164 -2.88 0.70 10.32
N ALA A 165 -1.65 0.53 9.83
CA ALA A 165 -1.08 -0.70 9.29
C ALA A 165 -1.15 -1.93 10.22
N GLN A 166 -1.41 -1.74 11.51
CA GLN A 166 -1.63 -2.79 12.51
C GLN A 166 -3.04 -3.45 12.49
N SER A 167 -3.96 -2.96 11.66
CA SER A 167 -5.30 -3.55 11.47
C SER A 167 -5.21 -5.04 11.09
N LEU A 168 -6.08 -5.89 11.65
CA LEU A 168 -6.08 -7.33 11.40
C LEU A 168 -6.90 -7.74 10.17
N HIS A 169 -7.93 -6.97 9.82
CA HIS A 169 -8.80 -7.27 8.69
C HIS A 169 -8.32 -6.63 7.38
N ALA A 170 -7.56 -5.54 7.46
CA ALA A 170 -6.93 -4.95 6.27
C ALA A 170 -5.73 -5.79 5.79
N LEU A 171 -5.39 -5.60 4.52
CA LEU A 171 -4.16 -6.12 3.93
C LEU A 171 -3.11 -5.00 3.91
N THR A 172 -2.04 -5.15 4.70
CA THR A 172 -0.97 -4.15 4.79
C THR A 172 0.11 -4.45 3.77
N VAL A 173 0.51 -3.41 3.02
CA VAL A 173 1.46 -3.49 1.91
C VAL A 173 2.71 -2.66 2.21
N GLY A 174 3.86 -3.32 2.29
CA GLY A 174 5.18 -2.68 2.35
C GLY A 174 5.77 -2.43 0.96
N SER A 175 6.99 -1.92 0.92
CA SER A 175 7.68 -1.57 -0.31
C SER A 175 8.99 -2.33 -0.52
N VAL A 176 9.20 -2.78 -1.75
CA VAL A 176 10.47 -3.30 -2.26
C VAL A 176 10.93 -2.51 -3.49
N ALA A 177 12.23 -2.52 -3.76
CA ALA A 177 12.80 -1.89 -4.93
C ALA A 177 12.54 -2.70 -6.21
N HIS A 178 12.06 -2.04 -7.26
CA HIS A 178 11.84 -2.67 -8.57
C HIS A 178 13.09 -2.65 -9.46
N ALA A 179 14.06 -1.79 -9.15
CA ALA A 179 15.32 -1.63 -9.85
C ALA A 179 16.35 -1.02 -8.89
N VAL A 180 17.62 -1.09 -9.26
CA VAL A 180 18.76 -0.60 -8.48
C VAL A 180 19.57 0.36 -9.34
N VAL A 181 19.94 1.49 -8.74
CA VAL A 181 20.81 2.49 -9.34
C VAL A 181 22.16 2.46 -8.64
N ASP A 182 23.25 2.48 -9.41
CA ASP A 182 24.62 2.55 -8.92
C ASP A 182 25.38 3.60 -9.75
N GLU A 183 25.40 4.84 -9.25
CA GLU A 183 26.12 5.98 -9.81
C GLU A 183 27.40 6.23 -9.02
N GLU A 184 28.34 7.00 -9.58
CA GLU A 184 29.68 7.22 -9.01
C GLU A 184 29.68 7.66 -7.52
N TYR A 185 28.72 8.49 -7.11
CA TYR A 185 28.64 9.03 -5.74
C TYR A 185 27.33 8.70 -5.02
N ARG A 186 26.41 7.98 -5.68
CA ARG A 186 25.07 7.67 -5.15
C ARG A 186 24.60 6.31 -5.62
N ARG A 187 23.99 5.55 -4.73
CA ARG A 187 23.43 4.25 -5.07
C ARG A 187 22.15 3.99 -4.31
N SER A 188 21.27 3.14 -4.85
CA SER A 188 20.09 2.66 -4.11
C SER A 188 20.51 1.98 -2.81
N PHE A 189 19.64 2.05 -1.79
CA PHE A 189 19.82 1.24 -0.57
C PHE A 189 19.63 -0.25 -0.86
N ALA A 190 18.62 -0.56 -1.68
CA ALA A 190 18.41 -1.88 -2.22
C ALA A 190 19.61 -2.33 -3.07
N ARG A 191 20.16 -3.50 -2.75
CA ARG A 191 21.34 -4.07 -3.44
C ARG A 191 20.99 -4.83 -4.70
N HIS A 192 19.77 -5.30 -4.81
CA HIS A 192 19.22 -5.98 -5.98
C HIS A 192 17.72 -5.74 -6.04
N GLN A 193 17.11 -6.11 -7.18
CA GLN A 193 15.67 -6.09 -7.33
C GLN A 193 14.99 -6.93 -6.24
N ASN A 194 13.77 -6.54 -5.86
CA ASN A 194 12.95 -7.16 -4.82
C ASN A 194 13.50 -7.06 -3.40
N PHE A 195 14.56 -6.29 -3.17
CA PHE A 195 15.04 -6.02 -1.81
C PHE A 195 14.18 -4.95 -1.13
N PRO A 196 14.03 -4.96 0.22
CA PRO A 196 13.24 -3.96 0.93
C PRO A 196 13.69 -2.54 0.58
N SER A 197 12.73 -1.65 0.37
CA SER A 197 13.00 -0.21 0.24
C SER A 197 13.45 0.35 1.58
N ALA A 198 14.44 1.24 1.61
CA ALA A 198 14.99 1.77 2.87
C ALA A 198 13.97 2.50 3.76
N PHE A 199 12.90 3.01 3.17
CA PHE A 199 11.83 3.70 3.89
C PHE A 199 10.71 2.76 4.33
N SER A 200 10.60 1.53 3.83
CA SER A 200 9.41 0.71 4.05
C SER A 200 9.32 0.29 5.51
N ARG A 201 8.33 0.80 6.24
CA ARG A 201 8.09 0.30 7.60
C ARG A 201 7.74 -1.19 7.58
N ALA A 202 8.23 -1.91 8.57
CA ALA A 202 8.27 -3.37 8.61
C ALA A 202 8.06 -3.88 10.05
N GLY A 203 8.08 -5.20 10.21
CA GLY A 203 8.06 -5.86 11.52
C GLY A 203 6.66 -6.18 12.06
N TYR A 204 6.64 -7.09 13.02
CA TYR A 204 5.40 -7.55 13.63
C TYR A 204 4.58 -6.39 14.21
N SER A 205 3.26 -6.51 14.07
CA SER A 205 2.35 -5.68 14.84
C SER A 205 2.73 -5.79 16.33
N PRO A 206 2.90 -4.67 17.06
CA PRO A 206 3.15 -4.67 18.50
C PRO A 206 2.10 -5.47 19.30
N LEU A 207 0.93 -5.72 18.69
CA LEU A 207 -0.15 -6.55 19.18
C LEU A 207 -0.07 -7.95 18.58
N TRP A 208 -0.04 -8.96 19.45
CA TRP A 208 -0.20 -10.37 19.11
C TRP A 208 0.84 -10.96 18.14
N GLY A 209 1.91 -10.23 17.82
CA GLY A 209 2.98 -10.72 16.95
C GLY A 209 2.52 -11.00 15.52
N VAL A 210 1.48 -10.31 15.04
CA VAL A 210 0.93 -10.55 13.71
C VAL A 210 1.88 -10.03 12.65
N VAL A 211 2.13 -10.85 11.62
CA VAL A 211 2.98 -10.50 10.46
C VAL A 211 2.48 -9.19 9.83
N LYS A 212 3.35 -8.18 9.81
CA LYS A 212 3.15 -6.91 9.09
C LYS A 212 4.48 -6.47 8.46
N PRO A 213 4.46 -5.88 7.24
CA PRO A 213 3.36 -5.96 6.28
C PRO A 213 3.06 -7.42 5.90
N GLU A 214 1.85 -7.73 5.44
CA GLU A 214 1.56 -9.10 4.95
C GLU A 214 2.18 -9.35 3.57
N VAL A 215 2.23 -8.33 2.71
CA VAL A 215 2.81 -8.43 1.38
C VAL A 215 3.61 -7.19 1.06
N VAL A 216 4.46 -7.26 0.05
CA VAL A 216 5.23 -6.12 -0.45
C VAL A 216 5.02 -5.91 -1.94
N GLU A 217 5.21 -4.67 -2.37
CA GLU A 217 5.13 -4.30 -3.78
C GLU A 217 6.12 -3.16 -4.13
N TYR A 218 6.31 -2.90 -5.41
CA TYR A 218 7.19 -1.89 -5.96
C TYR A 218 6.73 -0.46 -5.62
N GLY A 219 7.26 0.09 -4.52
CA GLY A 219 7.12 1.50 -4.15
C GLY A 219 8.35 2.36 -4.46
N GLY A 220 9.44 1.76 -4.98
CA GLY A 220 10.69 2.43 -5.32
C GLY A 220 11.72 2.41 -4.20
N ASP A 221 12.78 3.21 -4.29
CA ASP A 221 13.81 3.27 -3.24
C ASP A 221 14.49 4.65 -3.14
N TYR A 222 15.09 4.90 -1.98
CA TYR A 222 16.00 6.03 -1.79
C TYR A 222 17.39 5.71 -2.33
N LEU A 223 18.15 6.76 -2.64
CA LEU A 223 19.58 6.68 -2.90
C LEU A 223 20.34 7.18 -1.65
N CYS A 224 21.45 6.53 -1.37
CA CYS A 224 22.44 6.94 -0.37
C CYS A 224 23.73 7.39 -1.06
N SER A 225 24.40 8.38 -0.47
CA SER A 225 25.73 8.82 -0.88
C SER A 225 26.82 8.11 -0.07
N ASP A 226 28.04 8.07 -0.62
CA ASP A 226 29.26 7.73 0.12
C ASP A 226 30.22 8.95 0.07
N PRO A 227 30.50 9.63 1.21
CA PRO A 227 30.05 9.33 2.57
C PRO A 227 28.54 9.55 2.78
N LEU A 228 27.98 8.89 3.81
CA LEU A 228 26.56 8.96 4.17
C LEU A 228 26.14 10.41 4.51
N THR A 229 24.99 10.84 4.00
CA THR A 229 24.40 12.16 4.32
C THR A 229 22.91 12.02 4.64
N GLN A 230 22.34 13.03 5.30
CA GLN A 230 20.88 13.11 5.53
C GLN A 230 20.06 13.31 4.25
N SER A 231 20.70 13.75 3.15
CA SER A 231 20.03 13.86 1.86
C SER A 231 19.89 12.49 1.22
N MET A 232 18.65 12.01 1.15
CA MET A 232 18.30 10.73 0.53
C MET A 232 17.35 11.00 -0.65
N PRO A 233 17.87 11.40 -1.83
CA PRO A 233 17.04 11.64 -3.00
C PRO A 233 16.51 10.31 -3.57
N THR A 234 15.57 10.40 -4.51
CA THR A 234 15.21 9.29 -5.39
C THR A 234 15.76 9.55 -6.80
N ASN A 235 15.73 8.54 -7.67
CA ASN A 235 16.11 8.60 -9.09
C ASN A 235 14.95 8.04 -9.92
N ALA A 236 14.77 8.52 -11.16
CA ALA A 236 13.70 8.04 -12.04
C ALA A 236 13.77 6.54 -12.36
N ALA A 237 14.96 5.94 -12.35
CA ALA A 237 15.14 4.50 -12.48
C ALA A 237 14.86 3.73 -11.17
N ALA A 238 14.84 4.41 -10.01
CA ALA A 238 14.51 3.82 -8.71
C ALA A 238 13.07 4.11 -8.24
N ALA A 239 12.36 5.02 -8.92
CA ALA A 239 10.96 5.36 -8.66
C ALA A 239 10.02 4.66 -9.67
N PRO A 240 8.86 4.13 -9.24
CA PRO A 240 7.90 3.56 -10.17
C PRO A 240 7.34 4.62 -11.14
N GLU A 241 6.97 4.20 -12.36
CA GLU A 241 6.21 5.04 -13.28
C GLU A 241 4.77 5.20 -12.75
N LEU A 242 4.31 6.45 -12.64
CA LEU A 242 3.00 6.79 -12.06
C LEU A 242 2.27 7.81 -12.94
N ILE A 243 0.94 7.73 -12.98
CA ILE A 243 0.11 8.83 -13.49
C ILE A 243 0.27 10.03 -12.55
N ALA A 244 0.37 11.24 -13.09
CA ALA A 244 0.48 12.47 -12.34
C ALA A 244 -0.63 13.46 -12.71
N SER A 245 -1.02 14.29 -11.74
CA SER A 245 -1.91 15.43 -11.92
C SER A 245 -1.24 16.48 -12.80
N THR A 246 -1.95 16.93 -13.83
CA THR A 246 -1.53 18.01 -14.72
C THR A 246 -1.97 19.40 -14.23
N LEU A 247 -2.69 19.47 -13.10
CA LEU A 247 -3.27 20.69 -12.53
C LEU A 247 -2.24 21.83 -12.35
N HIS A 248 -0.98 21.47 -12.10
CA HIS A 248 0.11 22.42 -11.87
C HIS A 248 1.08 22.53 -13.05
N GLY A 249 0.69 22.11 -14.26
CA GLY A 249 1.51 22.21 -15.48
C GLY A 249 2.54 21.10 -15.63
N GLU A 250 2.44 20.06 -14.81
CA GLU A 250 3.36 18.93 -14.81
C GLU A 250 2.95 17.84 -15.83
N PRO A 251 3.91 17.05 -16.36
CA PRO A 251 3.61 15.88 -17.19
C PRO A 251 2.63 14.89 -16.53
N ALA A 252 1.75 14.30 -17.33
CA ALA A 252 0.73 13.33 -16.89
C ALA A 252 1.31 11.97 -16.46
N ILE A 253 2.61 11.73 -16.70
CA ILE A 253 3.34 10.54 -16.30
C ILE A 253 4.66 11.00 -15.67
N SER A 254 5.04 10.40 -14.55
CA SER A 254 6.28 10.72 -13.84
C SER A 254 6.85 9.51 -13.09
N SER A 255 8.17 9.44 -13.00
CA SER A 255 8.89 8.52 -12.12
C SER A 255 9.76 9.33 -11.15
N ASP A 256 9.14 10.02 -10.20
CA ASP A 256 9.82 10.95 -9.30
C ASP A 256 9.41 10.83 -7.82
N ALA A 257 8.57 9.84 -7.51
CA ALA A 257 8.01 9.65 -6.18
C ALA A 257 8.14 8.20 -5.74
N ILE A 258 8.43 8.01 -4.46
CA ILE A 258 8.55 6.71 -3.81
C ILE A 258 7.70 6.66 -2.56
N GLY A 259 7.31 5.46 -2.15
CA GLY A 259 6.55 5.26 -0.92
C GLY A 259 5.69 4.01 -0.92
N THR A 260 5.36 3.52 0.27
CA THR A 260 4.38 2.42 0.43
C THR A 260 2.99 2.81 -0.08
N SER A 261 2.70 4.12 -0.17
CA SER A 261 1.49 4.65 -0.78
C SER A 261 1.35 4.30 -2.27
N TYR A 262 2.47 4.05 -2.98
CA TYR A 262 2.48 3.62 -4.37
C TYR A 262 2.63 2.11 -4.55
N ALA A 263 2.99 1.38 -3.48
CA ALA A 263 2.99 -0.08 -3.46
C ALA A 263 1.58 -0.65 -3.19
N ALA A 264 0.87 -0.12 -2.18
CA ALA A 264 -0.49 -0.52 -1.83
C ALA A 264 -1.49 -0.59 -3.00
N PRO A 265 -1.61 0.44 -3.87
CA PRO A 265 -2.58 0.42 -4.97
C PRO A 265 -2.31 -0.67 -6.01
N LYS A 266 -1.07 -1.14 -6.12
CA LYS A 266 -0.70 -2.21 -7.03
C LYS A 266 -1.18 -3.59 -6.53
N VAL A 267 -1.37 -3.72 -5.22
CA VAL A 267 -2.09 -4.87 -4.64
C VAL A 267 -3.60 -4.70 -4.81
N ALA A 268 -4.12 -3.46 -4.73
CA ALA A 268 -5.54 -3.18 -5.05
C ALA A 268 -5.90 -3.52 -6.50
N HIS A 269 -4.96 -3.36 -7.44
CA HIS A 269 -5.11 -3.86 -8.81
C HIS A 269 -5.38 -5.38 -8.86
N ILE A 270 -4.68 -6.17 -8.04
CA ILE A 270 -4.90 -7.63 -7.96
C ILE A 270 -6.27 -7.92 -7.34
N ALA A 271 -6.65 -7.20 -6.29
CA ALA A 271 -7.98 -7.33 -5.68
C ALA A 271 -9.10 -7.01 -6.68
N ALA A 272 -8.94 -6.00 -7.54
CA ALA A 272 -9.92 -5.68 -8.58
C ALA A 272 -10.08 -6.83 -9.59
N HIS A 273 -8.98 -7.47 -10.00
CA HIS A 273 -9.05 -8.67 -10.83
C HIS A 273 -9.78 -9.84 -10.14
N LEU A 274 -9.56 -10.02 -8.84
CA LEU A 274 -10.25 -11.05 -8.05
C LEU A 274 -11.75 -10.76 -7.91
N GLN A 275 -12.13 -9.51 -7.67
CA GLN A 275 -13.53 -9.06 -7.65
C GLN A 275 -14.21 -9.29 -9.00
N ASN A 276 -13.51 -9.11 -10.12
CA ASN A 276 -14.07 -9.42 -11.45
C ASN A 276 -14.26 -10.94 -11.66
N LEU A 277 -13.36 -11.76 -11.12
CA LEU A 277 -13.44 -13.22 -11.23
C LEU A 277 -14.48 -13.83 -10.27
N PHE A 278 -14.63 -13.25 -9.09
CA PHE A 278 -15.55 -13.67 -8.04
C PHE A 278 -16.41 -12.48 -7.58
N PRO A 279 -17.39 -12.01 -8.37
CA PRO A 279 -18.16 -10.80 -8.03
C PRO A 279 -18.85 -10.83 -6.65
N GLU A 280 -19.27 -12.02 -6.21
CA GLU A 280 -19.90 -12.23 -4.92
C GLU A 280 -18.92 -12.73 -3.84
N GLY A 281 -17.61 -12.69 -4.12
CA GLY A 281 -16.57 -13.10 -3.19
C GLY A 281 -16.53 -12.19 -1.96
N SER A 282 -16.18 -12.77 -0.81
CA SER A 282 -15.97 -11.99 0.41
C SER A 282 -14.65 -11.22 0.37
N ALA A 283 -14.56 -10.13 1.14
CA ALA A 283 -13.31 -9.39 1.31
C ALA A 283 -12.17 -10.30 1.80
N GLN A 284 -12.50 -11.26 2.68
CA GLN A 284 -11.55 -12.23 3.21
C GLN A 284 -11.08 -13.24 2.16
N LEU A 285 -11.93 -13.64 1.21
CA LEU A 285 -11.51 -14.48 0.09
C LEU A 285 -10.45 -13.77 -0.75
N TYR A 286 -10.67 -12.50 -1.09
CA TYR A 286 -9.69 -11.75 -1.88
C TYR A 286 -8.37 -11.58 -1.12
N ARG A 287 -8.44 -11.22 0.17
CA ARG A 287 -7.26 -11.11 1.03
C ARG A 287 -6.48 -12.44 1.06
N ALA A 288 -7.16 -13.55 1.25
CA ALA A 288 -6.55 -14.88 1.27
C ALA A 288 -5.87 -15.25 -0.05
N LEU A 289 -6.55 -15.03 -1.19
CA LEU A 289 -5.99 -15.33 -2.52
C LEU A 289 -4.78 -14.45 -2.84
N ILE A 290 -4.79 -13.17 -2.45
CA ILE A 290 -3.64 -12.28 -2.63
C ILE A 290 -2.44 -12.78 -1.82
N VAL A 291 -2.62 -13.06 -0.53
CA VAL A 291 -1.53 -13.53 0.34
C VAL A 291 -1.01 -14.90 -0.13
N GLN A 292 -1.90 -15.83 -0.49
CA GLN A 292 -1.53 -17.16 -1.02
C GLN A 292 -0.76 -17.06 -2.35
N SER A 293 -1.04 -16.04 -3.16
CA SER A 293 -0.35 -15.81 -4.43
C SER A 293 1.09 -15.33 -4.25
N ALA A 294 1.43 -14.79 -3.07
CA ALA A 294 2.72 -14.16 -2.81
C ALA A 294 3.88 -15.16 -2.82
N GLN A 295 5.03 -14.66 -3.25
CA GLN A 295 6.26 -15.43 -3.31
C GLN A 295 7.42 -14.63 -2.73
N TRP A 296 8.25 -15.31 -1.95
CA TRP A 296 9.53 -14.78 -1.55
C TRP A 296 10.48 -14.71 -2.75
N PRO A 297 11.19 -13.59 -2.91
CA PRO A 297 12.25 -13.47 -3.90
C PRO A 297 13.43 -14.39 -3.56
N GLU A 298 14.31 -14.65 -4.54
CA GLU A 298 15.42 -15.60 -4.40
C GLU A 298 16.32 -15.30 -3.18
N TRP A 299 16.66 -14.03 -2.96
CA TRP A 299 17.51 -13.61 -1.84
C TRP A 299 16.95 -14.02 -0.48
N ALA A 300 15.62 -14.03 -0.32
CA ALA A 300 14.95 -14.40 0.92
C ALA A 300 15.11 -15.90 1.23
N SER A 301 15.33 -16.72 0.21
CA SER A 301 15.67 -18.14 0.40
C SER A 301 17.08 -18.33 0.96
N ASN A 302 18.00 -17.40 0.67
CA ASN A 302 19.39 -17.44 1.12
C ASN A 302 19.62 -16.75 2.48
N PHE A 303 18.66 -15.97 2.97
CA PHE A 303 18.70 -15.41 4.32
C PHE A 303 18.59 -16.51 5.38
N GLU A 304 19.48 -16.50 6.37
CA GLU A 304 19.51 -17.53 7.42
C GLU A 304 18.27 -17.44 8.32
N ASP A 305 17.95 -16.24 8.81
CA ASP A 305 16.79 -15.99 9.65
C ASP A 305 15.52 -15.74 8.83
N LYS A 306 14.63 -16.74 8.82
CA LYS A 306 13.33 -16.65 8.13
C LYS A 306 12.32 -15.78 8.88
N ASP A 307 12.49 -15.57 10.18
CA ASP A 307 11.66 -14.63 10.95
C ASP A 307 11.95 -13.20 10.51
N GLU A 308 13.24 -12.85 10.30
CA GLU A 308 13.62 -11.55 9.77
C GLU A 308 13.05 -11.31 8.37
N VAL A 309 13.11 -12.31 7.48
CA VAL A 309 12.49 -12.24 6.16
C VAL A 309 10.98 -11.95 6.28
N LEU A 310 10.29 -12.69 7.14
CA LEU A 310 8.86 -12.51 7.36
C LEU A 310 8.53 -11.12 7.91
N ARG A 311 9.38 -10.57 8.78
CA ARG A 311 9.26 -9.20 9.30
C ARG A 311 9.51 -8.15 8.23
N LEU A 312 10.46 -8.36 7.31
CA LEU A 312 10.84 -7.41 6.28
C LEU A 312 9.83 -7.34 5.13
N ILE A 313 9.38 -8.50 4.63
CA ILE A 313 8.59 -8.59 3.39
C ILE A 313 7.29 -9.39 3.51
N GLY A 314 6.92 -9.83 4.71
CA GLY A 314 5.74 -10.64 4.91
C GLY A 314 5.78 -11.95 4.11
N TYR A 315 4.68 -12.28 3.46
CA TYR A 315 4.55 -13.42 2.57
C TYR A 315 5.16 -13.18 1.17
N GLY A 316 5.74 -11.99 0.93
CA GLY A 316 6.47 -11.65 -0.29
C GLY A 316 5.65 -10.83 -1.30
N ILE A 317 6.01 -10.95 -2.58
CA ILE A 317 5.41 -10.16 -3.66
C ILE A 317 4.22 -10.95 -4.25
N PRO A 318 2.98 -10.42 -4.18
CA PRO A 318 1.80 -11.09 -4.72
C PRO A 318 1.84 -11.13 -6.24
N SER A 319 1.31 -12.21 -6.82
CA SER A 319 1.27 -12.40 -8.26
C SER A 319 -0.17 -12.47 -8.74
N ARG A 320 -0.54 -11.55 -9.63
CA ARG A 320 -1.86 -11.52 -10.27
C ARG A 320 -2.20 -12.88 -10.87
N GLU A 321 -1.30 -13.43 -11.69
CA GLU A 321 -1.52 -14.72 -12.36
C GLU A 321 -1.78 -15.84 -11.34
N ARG A 322 -0.99 -15.88 -10.25
CA ARG A 322 -1.16 -16.90 -9.20
C ARG A 322 -2.45 -16.72 -8.42
N ALA A 323 -2.90 -15.48 -8.21
CA ALA A 323 -4.14 -15.17 -7.52
C ALA A 323 -5.38 -15.53 -8.36
N THR A 324 -5.31 -15.36 -9.69
CA THR A 324 -6.49 -15.45 -10.57
C THR A 324 -6.56 -16.71 -11.43
N THR A 325 -5.50 -17.51 -11.50
CA THR A 325 -5.44 -18.67 -12.39
C THR A 325 -4.85 -19.91 -11.72
N ASN A 326 -5.28 -21.07 -12.18
CA ASN A 326 -4.65 -22.35 -11.93
C ASN A 326 -3.75 -22.74 -13.12
N ASN A 327 -2.79 -23.61 -12.89
CA ASN A 327 -2.02 -24.26 -13.95
C ASN A 327 -1.80 -25.75 -13.61
N PRO A 328 -1.25 -26.58 -14.53
CA PRO A 328 -1.09 -28.01 -14.29
C PRO A 328 -0.26 -28.39 -13.06
N GLN A 329 0.55 -27.47 -12.53
CA GLN A 329 1.42 -27.66 -11.37
C GLN A 329 0.93 -26.93 -10.11
N ARG A 330 -0.15 -26.13 -10.21
CA ARG A 330 -0.71 -25.33 -9.10
C ARG A 330 -2.23 -25.27 -9.22
N VAL A 331 -2.91 -25.81 -8.22
CA VAL A 331 -4.35 -25.64 -8.04
C VAL A 331 -4.62 -24.87 -6.75
N THR A 332 -5.49 -23.87 -6.83
CA THR A 332 -6.08 -23.19 -5.69
C THR A 332 -7.48 -23.74 -5.46
N LEU A 333 -7.69 -24.31 -4.28
CA LEU A 333 -9.01 -24.76 -3.83
C LEU A 333 -9.62 -23.67 -2.96
N ILE A 334 -10.84 -23.27 -3.31
CA ILE A 334 -11.64 -22.31 -2.53
C ILE A 334 -12.89 -23.02 -2.02
N THR A 335 -13.30 -22.69 -0.79
CA THR A 335 -14.61 -23.09 -0.29
C THR A 335 -15.62 -22.01 -0.67
N PRO A 336 -16.73 -22.35 -1.34
CA PRO A 336 -17.67 -21.37 -1.87
C PRO A 336 -18.47 -20.64 -0.77
N GLU A 337 -18.52 -21.20 0.44
CA GLU A 337 -19.28 -20.64 1.55
C GLU A 337 -18.35 -20.23 2.70
N ALA A 338 -18.57 -19.02 3.22
CA ALA A 338 -17.97 -18.60 4.47
C ALA A 338 -18.59 -19.41 5.63
N LYS A 339 -17.75 -19.96 6.50
CA LYS A 339 -18.19 -20.62 7.73
C LYS A 339 -17.79 -19.77 8.92
N GLU A 340 -18.76 -19.40 9.74
CA GLU A 340 -18.49 -18.81 11.05
C GLU A 340 -17.98 -19.90 11.99
N ILE A 341 -16.82 -19.68 12.57
CA ILE A 341 -16.25 -20.54 13.61
C ILE A 341 -16.34 -19.77 14.92
N ARG A 342 -16.91 -20.39 15.97
CA ARG A 342 -16.97 -19.78 17.30
C ARG A 342 -15.64 -19.96 18.01
N SER A 343 -15.19 -18.93 18.73
CA SER A 343 -13.98 -19.00 19.55
C SER A 343 -14.04 -20.21 20.50
N GLY A 344 -12.99 -21.04 20.49
CA GLY A 344 -12.87 -22.22 21.35
C GLY A 344 -13.39 -23.54 20.76
N GLN A 345 -13.86 -23.56 19.50
CA GLN A 345 -14.09 -24.80 18.74
C GLN A 345 -12.91 -25.03 17.79
N TYR A 346 -11.87 -25.69 18.27
CA TYR A 346 -10.74 -26.17 17.47
C TYR A 346 -10.64 -27.69 17.58
#